data_AF-A0AAQ3W9T1-F1
#
_entry.id   AF-A0AAQ3W9T1-F1
#
_cell.length_a   1.000
_cell.length_b   1.000
_cell.length_c   1.000
_cell.angle_alpha   90.00
_cell.angle_beta   90.00
_cell.angle_gamma   90.00
#
_symmetry.space_group_name_H-M   'P 1'
#
loop_
_entity.id
_entity.type
_entity.pdbx_description
1 polymer ?
#
loop_
_entity_poly.entity_id
_entity_poly.type
_entity_poly.pdbx_seq_one_letter_code
_entity_poly.pdbx_strand_id
1 'polypeptide(L)'
;MTTDAKEKAQKAAMRTQLRIQLNTETLHLNTLKTEKSTLEAKIKKLETAIKNIQSSKETFDSSSTTLGSTTIESSFWQGENATKANTEYSTIKENTTTAKTKIEDGLQKIEDKLTELEEELIELESRVVNQEASVADLANLLATI
;
A
#
# COMPACT_ATOMS: atom_id res chain seq x y z
N MET A 1 -29.69 16.37 -52.73
CA MET A 1 -28.44 15.71 -52.27
C MET A 1 -28.38 14.33 -52.88
N THR A 2 -27.29 14.00 -53.58
CA THR A 2 -27.03 12.65 -54.09
C THR A 2 -26.75 11.68 -52.93
N THR A 3 -26.97 10.39 -53.14
CA THR A 3 -26.74 9.34 -52.14
C THR A 3 -25.30 9.40 -51.58
N ASP A 4 -24.31 9.64 -52.44
CA ASP A 4 -22.90 9.79 -52.06
C ASP A 4 -22.62 10.95 -51.09
N ALA A 5 -23.32 12.08 -51.25
CA ALA A 5 -23.13 13.23 -50.37
C ALA A 5 -23.65 12.94 -48.95
N LYS A 6 -24.73 12.16 -48.83
CA LYS A 6 -25.26 11.71 -47.55
C LYS A 6 -24.33 10.69 -46.87
N GLU A 7 -23.81 9.72 -47.62
CA GLU A 7 -22.88 8.73 -47.08
C GLU A 7 -21.57 9.37 -46.61
N LYS A 8 -21.02 10.32 -47.37
CA LYS A 8 -19.82 11.06 -46.98
C LYS A 8 -20.04 11.90 -45.71
N ALA A 9 -21.20 12.56 -45.59
CA ALA A 9 -21.55 13.31 -44.39
C ALA A 9 -21.72 12.40 -43.17
N GLN A 10 -22.32 11.22 -43.34
CA GLN A 10 -22.49 10.24 -42.27
C GLN A 10 -21.14 9.70 -41.78
N LYS A 11 -20.22 9.32 -42.69
CA LYS A 11 -18.87 8.89 -42.32
C LYS A 11 -18.09 9.99 -41.59
N ALA A 12 -18.20 11.25 -42.04
CA ALA A 12 -17.56 12.37 -41.37
C ALA A 12 -18.10 12.61 -39.94
N ALA A 13 -19.41 12.50 -39.75
CA ALA A 13 -20.04 12.58 -38.43
C ALA A 13 -19.57 11.43 -37.51
N MET A 14 -19.53 10.21 -38.03
CA MET A 14 -19.07 9.03 -37.29
C MET A 14 -17.59 9.15 -36.88
N ARG A 15 -16.71 9.60 -37.78
CA ARG A 15 -15.29 9.88 -37.47
C ARG A 15 -15.15 10.92 -36.37
N THR A 16 -16.01 11.94 -36.35
CA THR A 16 -15.99 12.99 -35.32
C THR A 16 -16.39 12.41 -33.96
N GLN A 17 -17.47 11.62 -33.91
CA GLN A 17 -17.91 10.97 -32.69
C GLN A 17 -16.85 10.02 -32.11
N LEU A 18 -16.23 9.19 -32.97
CA LEU A 18 -15.18 8.27 -32.55
C LEU A 18 -13.94 8.98 -32.03
N ARG A 19 -13.55 10.12 -32.63
CA ARG A 19 -12.45 10.94 -32.10
C ARG A 19 -12.75 11.48 -30.71
N ILE A 20 -13.98 11.92 -30.46
CA ILE A 20 -14.40 12.40 -29.14
C ILE A 20 -14.31 11.26 -28.14
N GLN A 21 -14.88 10.09 -28.47
CA GLN A 21 -14.82 8.90 -27.60
C GLN A 21 -13.38 8.47 -27.32
N LEU A 22 -12.55 8.35 -28.37
CA LEU A 22 -11.14 7.99 -28.24
C LEU A 22 -10.38 8.92 -27.30
N ASN A 23 -10.60 10.24 -27.42
CA ASN A 23 -9.97 11.23 -26.54
C ASN A 23 -10.43 11.04 -25.08
N THR A 24 -11.74 10.84 -24.85
CA THR A 24 -12.27 10.58 -23.51
C THR A 24 -11.69 9.32 -22.88
N GLU A 25 -11.68 8.20 -23.62
CA GLU A 25 -11.13 6.93 -23.13
C GLU A 25 -9.62 6.99 -22.92
N THR A 26 -8.90 7.77 -23.73
CA THR A 26 -7.45 8.01 -23.54
C THR A 26 -7.18 8.83 -22.28
N LEU A 27 -8.01 9.84 -21.99
CA LEU A 27 -7.89 10.59 -20.74
C LEU A 27 -8.17 9.70 -19.53
N HIS A 28 -9.21 8.88 -19.59
CA HIS A 28 -9.52 7.92 -18.53
C HIS A 28 -8.38 6.93 -18.31
N LEU A 29 -7.79 6.40 -19.38
CA LEU A 29 -6.61 5.54 -19.31
C LEU A 29 -5.43 6.21 -18.57
N ASN A 30 -5.16 7.47 -18.89
CA ASN A 30 -4.07 8.23 -18.25
C ASN A 30 -4.34 8.45 -16.75
N THR A 31 -5.60 8.67 -16.37
CA THR A 31 -6.01 8.73 -14.96
C THR A 31 -5.72 7.41 -14.25
N LEU A 32 -6.16 6.27 -14.80
CA LEU A 32 -5.91 4.95 -14.21
C LEU A 32 -4.42 4.65 -14.08
N LYS A 33 -3.61 5.01 -15.08
CA LYS A 33 -2.14 4.86 -15.02
C LYS A 33 -1.51 5.70 -13.90
N THR A 34 -2.03 6.90 -13.67
CA THR A 34 -1.58 7.78 -12.59
C THR A 34 -1.97 7.23 -11.22
N GLU A 35 -3.20 6.72 -11.09
CA GLU A 35 -3.67 6.03 -9.89
C GLU A 35 -2.80 4.81 -9.58
N LYS A 36 -2.51 3.99 -10.60
CA LYS A 36 -1.64 2.80 -10.49
C LYS A 36 -0.27 3.19 -9.96
N SER A 37 0.39 4.17 -10.58
CA SER A 37 1.71 4.63 -10.14
C SER A 37 1.69 5.18 -8.70
N THR A 38 0.62 5.86 -8.32
CA THR A 38 0.45 6.37 -6.94
C THR A 38 0.30 5.22 -5.94
N LEU A 39 -0.45 4.18 -6.30
CA LEU A 39 -0.66 3.00 -5.45
C LEU A 39 0.62 2.18 -5.29
N GLU A 40 1.35 1.92 -6.37
CA GLU A 40 2.68 1.29 -6.33
C GLU A 40 3.64 2.05 -5.41
N ALA A 41 3.63 3.39 -5.46
CA ALA A 41 4.45 4.22 -4.59
C ALA A 41 4.04 4.11 -3.10
N LYS A 42 2.75 3.93 -2.80
CA LYS A 42 2.26 3.70 -1.42
C LYS A 42 2.69 2.33 -0.90
N ILE A 43 2.52 1.28 -1.71
CA ILE A 43 2.95 -0.09 -1.39
C ILE A 43 4.44 -0.09 -1.04
N LYS A 44 5.28 0.47 -1.92
CA LYS A 44 6.73 0.56 -1.69
C LYS A 44 7.12 1.29 -0.40
N LYS A 45 6.38 2.34 -0.04
CA LYS A 45 6.58 3.07 1.23
C LYS A 45 6.24 2.19 2.44
N LEU A 46 5.16 1.42 2.36
CA LEU A 46 4.77 0.50 3.42
C LEU A 46 5.75 -0.66 3.56
N GLU A 47 6.20 -1.27 2.46
CA GLU A 47 7.25 -2.30 2.48
C GLU A 47 8.52 -1.80 3.20
N THR A 48 8.94 -0.58 2.87
CA THR A 48 10.10 0.06 3.50
C THR A 48 9.86 0.30 4.99
N ALA A 49 8.66 0.76 5.36
CA ALA A 49 8.29 0.99 6.75
C ALA A 49 8.28 -0.32 7.54
N ILE A 50 7.67 -1.39 7.02
CA ILE A 50 7.65 -2.72 7.63
C ILE A 50 9.08 -3.20 7.90
N LYS A 51 9.95 -3.16 6.89
CA LYS A 51 11.36 -3.57 7.04
C LYS A 51 12.09 -2.81 8.15
N ASN A 52 11.89 -1.49 8.23
CA ASN A 52 12.50 -0.66 9.27
C ASN A 52 11.95 -0.97 10.67
N ILE A 53 10.64 -1.21 10.77
CA ILE A 53 9.99 -1.58 12.04
C ILE A 53 10.45 -2.97 12.46
N GLN A 54 10.54 -3.95 11.56
CA GLN A 54 11.08 -5.29 11.84
C GLN A 54 12.50 -5.21 12.40
N SER A 55 13.38 -4.43 11.77
CA SER A 55 14.76 -4.23 12.26
C SER A 55 14.79 -3.59 13.65
N SER A 56 13.91 -2.62 13.90
CA SER A 56 13.77 -1.97 15.21
C SER A 56 13.22 -2.93 16.27
N LYS A 57 12.28 -3.80 15.88
CA LYS A 57 11.70 -4.85 16.72
C LYS A 57 12.76 -5.87 17.12
N GLU A 58 13.63 -6.30 16.22
CA GLU A 58 14.73 -7.23 16.56
C GLU A 58 15.68 -6.64 17.62
N THR A 59 15.99 -5.35 17.51
CA THR A 59 16.80 -4.62 18.51
C THR A 59 16.08 -4.53 19.85
N PHE A 60 14.78 -4.24 19.82
CA PHE A 60 13.93 -4.20 21.01
C PHE A 60 13.83 -5.58 21.67
N ASP A 61 13.61 -6.65 20.90
CA ASP A 61 13.54 -8.03 21.39
C ASP A 61 14.84 -8.46 22.05
N SER A 62 15.99 -8.12 21.46
CA SER A 62 17.31 -8.38 22.05
C SER A 62 17.48 -7.67 23.40
N SER A 63 17.05 -6.42 23.48
CA SER A 63 17.07 -5.62 24.72
C SER A 63 16.11 -6.20 25.77
N SER A 64 14.92 -6.63 25.34
CA SER A 64 13.93 -7.30 26.19
C SER A 64 14.44 -8.61 26.76
N THR A 65 15.15 -9.42 25.97
CA THR A 65 15.78 -10.66 26.45
C THR A 65 16.87 -10.37 27.46
N THR A 66 17.71 -9.35 27.19
CA THR A 66 18.76 -8.90 28.12
C THR A 66 18.15 -8.47 29.45
N LEU A 67 17.11 -7.62 29.40
CA LEU A 67 16.35 -7.21 30.58
C LEU A 67 15.83 -8.43 31.33
N GLY A 68 15.16 -9.37 30.64
CA GLY A 68 14.58 -10.57 31.24
C GLY A 68 15.59 -11.51 31.91
N SER A 69 16.84 -11.52 31.44
CA SER A 69 17.95 -12.27 32.05
C SER A 69 18.68 -11.54 33.18
N THR A 70 18.48 -10.22 33.29
CA THR A 70 19.11 -9.40 34.33
C THR A 70 18.48 -9.73 35.68
N THR A 71 19.30 -10.08 36.67
CA THR A 71 18.83 -10.33 38.03
C THR A 71 19.36 -9.23 38.95
N ILE A 72 18.50 -8.69 39.82
CA ILE A 72 18.94 -7.81 40.91
C ILE A 72 19.41 -8.71 42.04
N GLU A 73 20.72 -8.81 42.24
CA GLU A 73 21.26 -9.57 43.37
C GLU A 73 20.87 -8.92 44.70
N SER A 74 20.10 -9.66 45.49
CA SER A 74 19.62 -9.26 46.82
C SER A 74 20.74 -9.12 47.85
N SER A 75 21.93 -9.65 47.57
CA SER A 75 23.13 -9.53 48.39
C SER A 75 23.67 -8.09 48.44
N PHE A 76 23.49 -7.31 47.36
CA PHE A 76 24.00 -5.94 47.21
C PHE A 76 23.03 -4.86 47.69
N TRP A 77 21.73 -5.19 47.81
CA TRP A 77 20.68 -4.25 48.18
C TRP A 77 19.85 -4.86 49.31
N GLN A 78 19.89 -4.25 50.49
CA GLN A 78 19.12 -4.70 51.65
C GLN A 78 18.09 -3.64 52.08
N GLY A 79 17.00 -4.07 52.71
CA GLY A 79 15.96 -3.18 53.23
C GLY A 79 15.08 -2.55 52.14
N GLU A 80 14.53 -1.37 52.43
CA GLU A 80 13.53 -0.68 51.60
C GLU A 80 14.00 -0.42 50.16
N ASN A 81 15.29 -0.14 49.96
CA ASN A 81 15.87 0.08 48.63
C ASN A 81 15.81 -1.17 47.75
N ALA A 82 15.96 -2.38 48.33
CA ALA A 82 15.87 -3.64 47.59
C ALA A 82 14.43 -3.91 47.12
N THR A 83 13.45 -3.67 47.99
CA THR A 83 12.02 -3.79 47.67
C THR A 83 11.64 -2.81 46.56
N LYS A 84 12.12 -1.55 46.65
CA LYS A 84 11.88 -0.54 45.62
C LYS A 84 12.49 -0.94 44.28
N ALA A 85 13.75 -1.34 44.26
CA ALA A 85 14.44 -1.77 43.04
C ALA A 85 13.74 -2.97 42.36
N ASN A 86 13.33 -3.98 43.13
CA ASN A 86 12.58 -5.13 42.59
C ASN A 86 11.20 -4.73 42.02
N THR A 87 10.52 -3.79 42.68
CA THR A 87 9.21 -3.30 42.22
C THR A 87 9.34 -2.51 40.92
N GLU A 88 10.32 -1.61 40.84
CA GLU A 88 10.60 -0.83 39.62
C GLU A 88 11.03 -1.75 38.47
N TYR A 89 11.93 -2.71 38.72
CA TYR A 89 12.36 -3.67 37.73
C TYR A 89 11.21 -4.56 37.23
N SER A 90 10.33 -5.02 38.11
CA SER A 90 9.13 -5.78 37.72
C SER A 90 8.20 -4.95 36.84
N THR A 91 7.99 -3.68 37.20
CA THR A 91 7.20 -2.73 36.41
C THR A 91 7.81 -2.52 35.02
N ILE A 92 9.13 -2.37 34.92
CA ILE A 92 9.82 -2.23 33.62
C ILE A 92 9.58 -3.49 32.77
N LYS A 93 9.70 -4.69 33.34
CA LYS A 93 9.48 -5.96 32.62
C LYS A 93 8.05 -6.10 32.09
N GLU A 94 7.05 -5.71 32.88
CA GLU A 94 5.65 -5.69 32.47
C GLU A 94 5.42 -4.68 31.32
N ASN A 95 5.95 -3.47 31.45
CA ASN A 95 5.88 -2.44 30.42
C ASN A 95 6.56 -2.88 29.12
N THR A 96 7.72 -3.52 29.19
CA THR A 96 8.43 -4.09 28.04
C THR A 96 7.59 -5.17 27.36
N THR A 97 6.95 -6.06 28.13
CA THR A 97 6.05 -7.09 27.58
C THR A 97 4.86 -6.46 26.86
N THR A 98 4.24 -5.46 27.47
CA THR A 98 3.13 -4.71 26.86
C THR A 98 3.55 -3.99 25.58
N ALA A 99 4.73 -3.36 25.59
CA ALA A 99 5.27 -2.69 24.41
C ALA A 99 5.55 -3.69 23.27
N LYS A 100 6.06 -4.89 23.59
CA LYS A 100 6.27 -5.97 22.62
C LYS A 100 4.98 -6.34 21.89
N THR A 101 3.92 -6.62 22.64
CA THR A 101 2.60 -6.97 22.07
C THR A 101 2.08 -5.84 21.18
N LYS A 102 2.19 -4.57 21.61
CA LYS A 102 1.76 -3.42 20.79
C LYS A 102 2.56 -3.28 19.49
N ILE A 103 3.86 -3.57 19.51
CA ILE A 103 4.70 -3.57 18.31
C ILE A 103 4.24 -4.67 17.36
N GLU A 104 3.99 -5.87 17.87
CA GLU A 104 3.51 -7.02 17.08
C GLU A 104 2.13 -6.73 16.46
N ASP A 105 1.17 -6.25 17.24
CA ASP A 105 -0.16 -5.86 16.76
C ASP A 105 -0.09 -4.74 15.71
N GLY A 106 0.77 -3.76 15.93
CA GLY A 106 0.97 -2.64 15.01
C GLY A 106 1.56 -3.10 13.68
N LEU A 107 2.51 -4.04 13.73
CA LEU A 107 3.17 -4.60 12.56
C LEU A 107 2.18 -5.42 11.73
N GLN A 108 1.39 -6.28 12.38
CA GLN A 108 0.34 -7.05 11.72
C GLN A 108 -0.66 -6.14 10.98
N LYS A 109 -1.13 -5.06 11.62
CA LYS A 109 -2.05 -4.11 10.97
C LYS A 109 -1.46 -3.44 9.72
N ILE A 110 -0.16 -3.19 9.72
CA ILE A 110 0.53 -2.59 8.57
C ILE A 110 0.67 -3.62 7.45
N GLU A 111 0.96 -4.89 7.79
CA GLU A 111 1.02 -6.00 6.83
C GLU A 111 -0.35 -6.30 6.21
N ASP A 112 -1.42 -6.28 7.02
CA ASP A 112 -2.80 -6.42 6.53
C ASP A 112 -3.14 -5.30 5.53
N LYS A 113 -2.76 -4.06 5.84
CA LYS A 113 -2.99 -2.93 4.93
C LYS A 113 -2.14 -3.01 3.67
N LEU A 114 -0.92 -3.55 3.76
CA LEU A 114 -0.10 -3.81 2.57
C LEU A 114 -0.82 -4.78 1.64
N THR A 115 -1.31 -5.89 2.20
CA THR A 115 -2.06 -6.92 1.45
C THR A 115 -3.29 -6.33 0.75
N GLU A 116 -4.10 -5.52 1.47
CA GLU A 116 -5.26 -4.84 0.89
C GLU A 116 -4.88 -3.93 -0.30
N LEU A 117 -3.78 -3.19 -0.20
CA LEU A 117 -3.32 -2.32 -1.28
C LEU A 117 -2.76 -3.09 -2.47
N GLU A 118 -2.14 -4.25 -2.24
CA GLU A 118 -1.70 -5.16 -3.31
C GLU A 118 -2.89 -5.75 -4.06
N GLU A 119 -3.98 -6.10 -3.36
CA GLU A 119 -5.23 -6.52 -3.99
C GLU A 119 -5.86 -5.39 -4.82
N GLU A 120 -5.94 -4.17 -4.27
CA GLU A 120 -6.39 -2.97 -5.00
C GLU A 120 -5.54 -2.73 -6.27
N LEU A 121 -4.22 -3.00 -6.21
CA LEU A 121 -3.33 -2.84 -7.35
C LEU A 121 -3.67 -3.84 -8.46
N ILE A 122 -3.90 -5.11 -8.13
CA ILE A 122 -4.30 -6.15 -9.09
C ILE A 122 -5.61 -5.77 -9.79
N GLU A 123 -6.60 -5.27 -9.05
CA GLU A 123 -7.86 -4.81 -9.63
C GLU A 123 -7.66 -3.62 -10.58
N LEU A 124 -6.82 -2.67 -10.17
CA LEU A 124 -6.50 -1.49 -10.98
C LEU A 124 -5.72 -1.85 -12.25
N GLU A 125 -4.82 -2.83 -12.18
CA GLU A 125 -4.11 -3.36 -13.35
C GLU A 125 -5.07 -3.97 -14.36
N SER A 126 -6.05 -4.75 -13.91
CA SER A 126 -7.11 -5.30 -14.77
C SER A 126 -7.90 -4.19 -15.45
N ARG A 127 -8.27 -3.14 -14.72
CA ARG A 127 -8.96 -1.96 -15.27
C ARG A 127 -8.12 -1.24 -16.32
N VAL A 128 -6.81 -1.06 -16.08
CA VAL A 128 -5.89 -0.46 -17.05
C VAL A 128 -5.86 -1.28 -18.33
N VAL A 129 -5.68 -2.61 -18.24
CA VAL A 129 -5.64 -3.50 -19.42
C VAL A 129 -6.94 -3.41 -20.23
N ASN A 130 -8.09 -3.47 -19.58
CA ASN A 130 -9.39 -3.36 -20.26
C ASN A 130 -9.55 -2.00 -20.94
N GLN A 131 -9.09 -0.93 -20.28
CA GLN A 131 -9.13 0.42 -20.82
C GLN A 131 -8.17 0.59 -22.01
N GLU A 132 -6.99 -0.02 -21.99
CA GLU A 132 -6.06 -0.05 -23.13
C GLU A 132 -6.67 -0.75 -24.33
N ALA A 133 -7.36 -1.87 -24.13
CA ALA A 133 -8.07 -2.58 -25.19
C ALA A 133 -9.17 -1.70 -25.82
N SER A 134 -9.99 -1.03 -24.99
CA SER A 134 -11.04 -0.11 -25.45
C SER A 134 -10.47 1.03 -26.33
N VAL A 135 -9.37 1.66 -25.88
CA VAL A 135 -8.68 2.71 -26.65
C VAL A 135 -8.15 2.16 -27.98
N ALA A 136 -7.56 0.97 -27.98
CA ALA A 136 -7.05 0.33 -29.19
C ALA A 136 -8.17 0.01 -30.20
N ASP A 137 -9.30 -0.52 -29.72
CA ASP A 137 -10.46 -0.83 -30.55
C ASP A 137 -11.07 0.42 -31.20
N LEU A 138 -11.21 1.51 -30.43
CA LEU A 138 -11.68 2.80 -30.95
C LEU A 138 -10.72 3.39 -31.98
N ALA A 139 -9.41 3.28 -31.74
CA ALA A 139 -8.39 3.74 -32.68
C ALA A 139 -8.44 2.96 -34.00
N ASN A 140 -8.58 1.63 -33.91
CA ASN A 140 -8.74 0.76 -35.08
C ASN A 140 -10.01 1.08 -35.85
N LEU A 141 -11.15 1.22 -35.17
CA LEU A 141 -12.42 1.57 -35.80
C LEU A 141 -12.33 2.90 -36.53
N LEU A 142 -11.73 3.92 -35.91
CA LEU A 142 -11.51 5.23 -36.52
C LEU A 142 -10.62 5.15 -37.77
N ALA A 143 -9.62 4.27 -37.78
CA ALA A 143 -8.73 4.06 -38.93
C ALA A 143 -9.42 3.36 -40.12
N THR A 144 -10.45 2.56 -39.84
CA THR A 144 -11.18 1.78 -40.87
C THR A 144 -12.34 2.52 -41.55
N ILE A 145 -12.82 3.64 -40.98
CA ILE A 145 -13.89 4.49 -41.54
C ILE A 145 -13.31 5.53 -42.48
#